data_AF-A0A6G0X955-F1
#
_entry.id   AF-A0A6G0X955-F1
#
_cell.length_a   1.000
_cell.length_b   1.000
_cell.length_c   1.000
_cell.angle_alpha   90.00
_cell.angle_beta   90.00
_cell.angle_gamma   90.00
#
_symmetry.space_group_name_H-M   'P 1'
#
loop_
_entity.id
_entity.type
_entity.pdbx_description
1 polymer ?
#
loop_
_entity_poly.entity_id
_entity_poly.type
_entity_poly.pdbx_seq_one_letter_code
_entity_poly.pdbx_strand_id
1 'polypeptide(L)'
;MRGHDMQGAELSPLTTPVKAQESSGASSLPYYNVDAAGATTGRSWIKQLLPALGSAFVASVAYVDPGNFATNIQAGSNYGFTLLWVILMANLMAMLFQTLSAKLGIATGKNLPEVIAEQFPPWLVYIMWFVAEVAAIATDVAEFIGAAIAFKLLFSITLAWGAIITAVMTLGLLYVHQSRVHIFEVIIFVLVSVIVVSYIVETAMQPSIDWNQVAKHTFVPQFVDTNSIVLSVGIVGATVMPHVIYLHSALTQSRFVVSEDGDVIFPPLRYEVVGIVIALGIAGLVNMSMLIMAASTFNTSGHTDINSIENAYLTLEPLLGKAASYVFAIGLLASGISSSAVGTLAGQVIMGGFVKFHINVWIRRVVTLVPSMAIIFSGADPTQALVISQVVLSFCIPFALVPLAMFASREDIMGKWKSSGLMQGITAMLCLIIISLNFYLILAAICGWN
;
A
#
# COMPACT_ATOMS: atom_id res chain seq x y z
N MET A 1 76.33 -1.47 28.14
CA MET A 1 76.33 -2.18 26.84
C MET A 1 74.91 -2.16 26.30
N ARG A 2 74.72 -1.50 25.15
CA ARG A 2 73.67 -1.63 24.09
C ARG A 2 72.19 -1.71 24.54
N GLY A 3 71.23 -0.93 24.06
CA GLY A 3 71.12 -0.06 22.87
C GLY A 3 69.80 -0.36 22.15
N HIS A 4 69.03 0.70 21.83
CA HIS A 4 68.19 0.89 20.62
C HIS A 4 67.17 -0.20 20.19
N ASP A 5 65.86 0.12 20.09
CA ASP A 5 65.25 0.75 18.90
C ASP A 5 63.73 0.99 19.06
N MET A 6 63.27 2.09 18.44
CA MET A 6 61.86 2.38 18.13
C MET A 6 61.56 1.88 16.71
N GLN A 7 60.37 1.29 16.49
CA GLN A 7 59.49 1.46 15.32
C GLN A 7 58.49 0.30 15.21
N GLY A 8 57.25 0.59 14.79
CA GLY A 8 56.33 -0.41 14.26
C GLY A 8 54.88 -0.23 14.69
N ALA A 9 54.17 0.66 13.99
CA ALA A 9 52.72 0.69 14.01
C ALA A 9 52.16 -0.57 13.32
N GLU A 10 51.34 -1.35 14.00
CA GLU A 10 50.48 -2.35 13.36
C GLU A 10 49.02 -2.13 13.77
N LEU A 11 48.24 -1.70 12.78
CA LEU A 11 46.80 -1.69 12.77
C LEU A 11 46.28 -3.13 12.96
N SER A 12 45.60 -3.41 14.07
CA SER A 12 44.80 -4.63 14.20
C SER A 12 43.46 -4.49 13.48
N PRO A 13 43.08 -5.43 12.60
CA PRO A 13 41.87 -5.33 11.80
C PRO A 13 40.59 -5.57 12.62
N LEU A 14 39.70 -4.59 12.56
CA LEU A 14 38.27 -4.69 12.87
C LEU A 14 37.60 -5.64 11.87
N THR A 15 37.33 -6.89 12.26
CA THR A 15 36.26 -7.73 11.69
C THR A 15 36.08 -9.00 12.52
N THR A 16 35.33 -8.93 13.61
CA THR A 16 34.69 -10.13 14.18
C THR A 16 33.37 -10.37 13.45
N PRO A 17 33.14 -11.56 12.87
CA PRO A 17 31.88 -11.87 12.20
C PRO A 17 30.74 -11.90 13.23
N VAL A 18 29.62 -11.28 12.87
CA VAL A 18 28.38 -11.33 13.65
C VAL A 18 27.95 -12.78 13.74
N LYS A 19 28.16 -13.39 14.91
CA LYS A 19 27.68 -14.72 15.24
C LYS A 19 26.14 -14.65 15.23
N ALA A 20 25.51 -15.41 14.32
CA ALA A 20 24.07 -15.56 14.28
C ALA A 20 23.59 -16.06 15.65
N GLN A 21 22.99 -15.16 16.43
CA GLN A 21 22.27 -15.50 17.65
C GLN A 21 20.94 -16.11 17.20
N GLU A 22 20.73 -17.38 17.53
CA GLU A 22 19.44 -18.05 17.47
C GLU A 22 18.41 -17.21 18.24
N SER A 23 17.58 -16.46 17.51
CA SER A 23 16.40 -15.81 18.05
C SER A 23 15.30 -16.86 18.20
N SER A 24 15.31 -17.55 19.33
CA SER A 24 14.22 -18.41 19.76
C SER A 24 12.91 -17.60 19.83
N GLY A 25 11.94 -17.94 18.97
CA GLY A 25 10.54 -17.56 19.16
C GLY A 25 9.95 -16.57 18.16
N ALA A 26 10.64 -16.19 17.08
CA ALA A 26 9.98 -15.50 15.98
C ALA A 26 9.02 -16.48 15.29
N SER A 27 7.70 -16.25 15.41
CA SER A 27 6.74 -16.76 14.44
C SER A 27 7.04 -16.09 13.11
N SER A 28 8.05 -16.61 12.42
CA SER A 28 8.51 -16.18 11.12
C SER A 28 7.35 -16.33 10.13
N LEU A 29 6.99 -15.24 9.47
CA LEU A 29 6.23 -15.32 8.23
C LEU A 29 6.98 -16.29 7.31
N PRO A 30 6.40 -17.44 6.94
CA PRO A 30 7.14 -18.46 6.22
C PRO A 30 7.10 -18.09 4.75
N TYR A 31 8.08 -17.30 4.29
CA TYR A 31 8.26 -17.07 2.87
C TYR A 31 9.71 -17.10 2.41
N TYR A 32 9.92 -18.06 1.50
CA TYR A 32 11.10 -18.31 0.70
C TYR A 32 12.37 -18.61 1.51
N ASN A 33 12.37 -19.75 2.21
CA ASN A 33 13.61 -20.48 2.38
C ASN A 33 14.02 -20.91 0.96
N VAL A 34 14.94 -20.19 0.32
CA VAL A 34 15.64 -20.74 -0.83
C VAL A 34 16.42 -21.91 -0.23
N ASP A 35 15.87 -23.12 -0.32
CA ASP A 35 16.56 -24.31 0.12
C ASP A 35 18.01 -24.24 -0.33
N ALA A 36 18.91 -24.40 0.65
CA ALA A 36 20.35 -24.50 0.52
C ALA A 36 20.74 -25.81 -0.20
N ALA A 37 20.09 -26.10 -1.33
CA ALA A 37 20.33 -27.24 -2.18
C ALA A 37 20.44 -26.75 -3.62
N GLY A 38 21.68 -26.49 -4.04
CA GLY A 38 22.04 -26.33 -5.45
C GLY A 38 22.50 -24.93 -5.81
N ALA A 39 23.72 -24.57 -5.39
CA ALA A 39 24.56 -23.63 -6.10
C ALA A 39 24.84 -24.16 -7.51
N THR A 40 23.93 -23.91 -8.46
CA THR A 40 24.20 -24.09 -9.88
C THR A 40 23.96 -22.79 -10.62
N THR A 41 25.07 -22.22 -11.08
CA THR A 41 25.22 -21.25 -12.16
C THR A 41 24.16 -21.45 -13.25
N GLY A 42 23.20 -20.52 -13.36
CA GLY A 42 22.22 -20.50 -14.46
C GLY A 42 20.74 -20.41 -14.07
N ARG A 43 20.35 -19.62 -13.05
CA ARG A 43 18.91 -19.36 -12.82
C ARG A 43 18.36 -18.40 -13.89
N SER A 44 17.39 -18.88 -14.66
CA SER A 44 16.56 -18.08 -15.59
C SER A 44 16.01 -16.84 -14.88
N TRP A 45 16.11 -15.67 -15.54
CA TRP A 45 15.59 -14.36 -15.12
C TRP A 45 14.20 -14.44 -14.48
N ILE A 46 13.34 -15.32 -15.01
CA ILE A 46 11.95 -15.53 -14.58
C ILE A 46 11.87 -16.12 -13.16
N LYS A 47 12.77 -17.05 -12.79
CA LYS A 47 12.76 -17.68 -11.45
C LYS A 47 13.20 -16.73 -10.33
N GLN A 48 13.96 -15.68 -10.66
CA GLN A 48 14.34 -14.63 -9.70
C GLN A 48 13.29 -13.51 -9.63
N LEU A 49 12.56 -13.28 -10.72
CA LEU A 49 11.49 -12.29 -10.79
C LEU A 49 10.20 -12.75 -10.09
N LEU A 50 9.89 -14.05 -10.11
CA LEU A 50 8.63 -14.58 -9.54
C LEU A 50 8.42 -14.22 -8.06
N PRO A 51 9.42 -14.40 -7.17
CA PRO A 51 9.26 -14.01 -5.77
C PRO A 51 9.11 -12.49 -5.63
N ALA A 52 9.87 -11.68 -6.38
CA ALA A 52 9.78 -10.21 -6.39
C ALA A 52 8.39 -9.71 -6.80
N LEU A 53 7.80 -10.37 -7.79
CA LEU A 53 6.43 -10.10 -8.20
C LEU A 53 5.44 -10.43 -7.08
N GLY A 54 5.59 -11.55 -6.36
CA GLY A 54 4.67 -11.94 -5.27
C GLY A 54 4.53 -10.86 -4.19
N SER A 55 5.64 -10.41 -3.61
CA SER A 55 5.63 -9.36 -2.58
C SER A 55 5.11 -8.02 -3.10
N ALA A 56 5.53 -7.65 -4.32
CA ALA A 56 5.09 -6.41 -4.95
C ALA A 56 3.59 -6.43 -5.27
N PHE A 57 3.02 -7.58 -5.68
CA PHE A 57 1.59 -7.74 -5.92
C PHE A 57 0.79 -7.68 -4.63
N VAL A 58 1.26 -8.31 -3.56
CA VAL A 58 0.61 -8.20 -2.23
C VAL A 58 0.58 -6.73 -1.78
N ALA A 59 1.68 -5.99 -1.98
CA ALA A 59 1.72 -4.57 -1.68
C ALA A 59 0.84 -3.74 -2.62
N SER A 60 0.76 -4.06 -3.92
CA SER A 60 -0.03 -3.29 -4.89
C SER A 60 -1.53 -3.39 -4.68
N VAL A 61 -2.03 -4.47 -4.04
CA VAL A 61 -3.46 -4.64 -3.75
C VAL A 61 -4.03 -3.47 -2.97
N ALA A 62 -3.26 -2.97 -2.00
CA ALA A 62 -3.65 -1.84 -1.17
C ALA A 62 -3.85 -0.54 -1.98
N TYR A 63 -3.16 -0.40 -3.12
CA TYR A 63 -3.29 0.76 -4.01
C TYR A 63 -4.54 0.72 -4.90
N VAL A 64 -5.34 -0.34 -4.80
CA VAL A 64 -6.58 -0.52 -5.56
C VAL A 64 -7.72 -0.83 -4.59
N ASP A 65 -7.68 -0.23 -3.39
CA ASP A 65 -8.65 -0.38 -2.32
C ASP A 65 -9.92 0.49 -2.54
N PRO A 66 -11.01 0.26 -1.79
CA PRO A 66 -12.23 1.07 -1.91
C PRO A 66 -12.03 2.56 -1.60
N GLY A 67 -10.99 2.92 -0.83
CA GLY A 67 -10.60 4.31 -0.60
C GLY A 67 -10.23 5.03 -1.89
N ASN A 68 -9.40 4.38 -2.72
CA ASN A 68 -9.04 4.87 -4.05
C ASN A 68 -10.23 4.89 -5.02
N PHE A 69 -11.20 3.98 -4.89
CA PHE A 69 -12.42 4.02 -5.72
C PHE A 69 -13.19 5.33 -5.49
N ALA A 70 -13.42 5.71 -4.24
CA ALA A 70 -14.21 6.90 -3.92
C ALA A 70 -13.54 8.18 -4.47
N THR A 71 -12.23 8.34 -4.29
CA THR A 71 -11.51 9.54 -4.76
C THR A 71 -11.38 9.58 -6.29
N ASN A 72 -11.11 8.45 -6.95
CA ASN A 72 -10.97 8.40 -8.41
C ASN A 72 -12.31 8.62 -9.13
N ILE A 73 -13.40 8.06 -8.61
CA ILE A 73 -14.75 8.25 -9.18
C ILE A 73 -15.17 9.71 -9.03
N GLN A 74 -15.01 10.29 -7.84
CA GLN A 74 -15.35 11.69 -7.58
C GLN A 74 -14.50 12.64 -8.44
N ALA A 75 -13.22 12.30 -8.65
CA ALA A 75 -12.33 13.06 -9.53
C ALA A 75 -12.80 13.04 -10.98
N GLY A 76 -13.15 11.86 -11.49
CA GLY A 76 -13.66 11.71 -12.85
C GLY A 76 -15.02 12.38 -13.05
N SER A 77 -15.96 12.22 -12.12
CA SER A 77 -17.31 12.81 -12.25
C SER A 77 -17.28 14.34 -12.25
N ASN A 78 -16.44 14.94 -11.40
CA ASN A 78 -16.47 16.39 -11.17
C ASN A 78 -15.54 17.15 -12.12
N TYR A 79 -14.37 16.58 -12.42
CA TYR A 79 -13.32 17.26 -13.20
C TYR A 79 -12.96 16.56 -14.51
N GLY A 80 -13.71 15.53 -14.92
CA GLY A 80 -13.43 14.80 -16.14
C GLY A 80 -12.02 14.21 -16.13
N PHE A 81 -11.29 14.35 -17.24
CA PHE A 81 -9.94 13.79 -17.40
C PHE A 81 -8.84 14.61 -16.70
N THR A 82 -9.15 15.80 -16.19
CA THR A 82 -8.16 16.82 -15.79
C THR A 82 -7.22 16.36 -14.68
N LEU A 83 -7.65 15.43 -13.83
CA LEU A 83 -6.89 14.93 -12.68
C LEU A 83 -6.08 13.65 -12.96
N LEU A 84 -6.03 13.17 -14.21
CA LEU A 84 -5.25 11.97 -14.58
C LEU A 84 -3.76 12.09 -14.28
N TRP A 85 -3.16 13.25 -14.55
CA TRP A 85 -1.75 13.49 -14.25
C TRP A 85 -1.45 13.37 -12.74
N VAL A 86 -2.43 13.68 -11.87
CA VAL A 86 -2.28 13.55 -10.42
C VAL A 86 -2.19 12.08 -10.01
N ILE A 87 -3.05 11.22 -10.58
CA ILE A 87 -2.98 9.77 -10.35
C ILE A 87 -1.63 9.22 -10.82
N LEU A 88 -1.18 9.62 -12.02
CA LEU A 88 0.12 9.19 -12.54
C LEU A 88 1.27 9.61 -11.60
N MET A 89 1.30 10.88 -11.20
CA MET A 89 2.33 11.40 -10.30
C MET A 89 2.28 10.74 -8.92
N ALA A 90 1.09 10.55 -8.34
CA ALA A 90 0.91 9.87 -7.07
C ALA A 90 1.41 8.42 -7.15
N ASN A 91 1.12 7.72 -8.25
CA ASN A 91 1.60 6.36 -8.47
C ASN A 91 3.13 6.30 -8.61
N LEU A 92 3.75 7.23 -9.34
CA LEU A 92 5.22 7.34 -9.43
C LEU A 92 5.87 7.61 -8.07
N MET A 93 5.27 8.48 -7.26
CA MET A 93 5.72 8.71 -5.87
C MET A 93 5.61 7.44 -5.03
N ALA A 94 4.50 6.69 -5.16
CA ALA A 94 4.34 5.42 -4.48
C ALA A 94 5.38 4.38 -4.90
N MET A 95 5.67 4.24 -6.20
CA MET A 95 6.74 3.35 -6.68
C MET A 95 8.09 3.70 -6.06
N LEU A 96 8.39 4.99 -5.94
CA LEU A 96 9.61 5.48 -5.29
C LEU A 96 9.67 5.07 -3.82
N PHE A 97 8.63 5.38 -3.03
CA PHE A 97 8.63 5.03 -1.60
C PHE A 97 8.58 3.53 -1.36
N GLN A 98 7.86 2.76 -2.18
CA GLN A 98 7.87 1.30 -2.10
C GLN A 98 9.24 0.72 -2.46
N THR A 99 9.94 1.30 -3.44
CA THR A 99 11.32 0.92 -3.75
C THR A 99 12.25 1.19 -2.58
N LEU A 100 12.12 2.34 -1.91
CA LEU A 100 12.92 2.65 -0.73
C LEU A 100 12.62 1.72 0.45
N SER A 101 11.35 1.37 0.65
CA SER A 101 10.92 0.43 1.67
C SER A 101 11.48 -0.97 1.43
N ALA A 102 11.32 -1.49 0.21
CA ALA A 102 11.87 -2.77 -0.20
C ALA A 102 13.40 -2.80 -0.03
N LYS A 103 14.07 -1.73 -0.46
CA LYS A 103 15.52 -1.55 -0.34
C LYS A 103 16.00 -1.52 1.10
N LEU A 104 15.28 -0.87 2.01
CA LEU A 104 15.57 -0.87 3.44
C LEU A 104 15.48 -2.29 4.02
N GLY A 105 14.41 -3.02 3.69
CA GLY A 105 14.23 -4.41 4.12
C GLY A 105 15.38 -5.32 3.69
N ILE A 106 15.80 -5.22 2.43
CA ILE A 106 16.90 -6.02 1.88
C ILE A 106 18.25 -5.61 2.48
N ALA A 107 18.51 -4.31 2.61
CA ALA A 107 19.82 -3.81 3.08
C ALA A 107 20.05 -4.09 4.57
N THR A 108 19.01 -4.00 5.39
CA THR A 108 19.12 -4.12 6.85
C THR A 108 18.76 -5.51 7.37
N GLY A 109 18.02 -6.31 6.60
CA GLY A 109 17.41 -7.55 7.07
C GLY A 109 16.31 -7.34 8.12
N LYS A 110 15.84 -6.10 8.28
CA LYS A 110 14.83 -5.68 9.26
C LYS A 110 13.74 -4.88 8.58
N ASN A 111 12.54 -4.89 9.14
CA ASN A 111 11.47 -4.03 8.65
C ASN A 111 11.61 -2.60 9.17
N LEU A 112 10.94 -1.64 8.52
CA LEU A 112 10.99 -0.24 8.89
C LEU A 112 10.59 0.01 10.37
N PRO A 113 9.52 -0.60 10.93
CA PRO A 113 9.22 -0.48 12.35
C PRO A 113 10.34 -0.95 13.30
N GLU A 114 11.03 -2.04 12.98
CA GLU A 114 12.19 -2.52 13.76
C GLU A 114 13.34 -1.51 13.74
N VAL A 115 13.67 -0.98 12.55
CA VAL A 115 14.73 0.04 12.42
C VAL A 115 14.35 1.32 13.17
N ILE A 116 13.07 1.73 13.14
CA ILE A 116 12.54 2.83 13.95
C ILE A 116 12.75 2.54 15.44
N ALA A 117 12.37 1.35 15.92
CA ALA A 117 12.48 0.96 17.32
C ALA A 117 13.91 0.95 17.84
N GLU A 118 14.90 0.69 16.96
CA GLU A 118 16.32 0.69 17.31
C GLU A 118 16.97 2.08 17.26
N GLN A 119 16.47 2.98 16.41
CA GLN A 119 17.07 4.30 16.17
C GLN A 119 16.45 5.42 16.99
N PHE A 120 15.20 5.28 17.43
CA PHE A 120 14.47 6.32 18.16
C PHE A 120 14.28 5.97 19.64
N PRO A 121 14.15 6.99 20.52
CA PRO A 121 13.89 6.76 21.94
C PRO A 121 12.52 6.10 22.15
N PRO A 122 12.35 5.28 23.21
CA PRO A 122 11.17 4.43 23.38
C PRO A 122 9.85 5.21 23.43
N TRP A 123 9.85 6.43 23.98
CA TRP A 123 8.64 7.27 24.02
C TRP A 123 8.12 7.61 22.61
N LEU A 124 9.02 7.88 21.66
CA LEU A 124 8.66 8.21 20.28
C LEU A 124 8.21 6.95 19.54
N VAL A 125 8.85 5.83 19.79
CA VAL A 125 8.48 4.50 19.25
C VAL A 125 7.04 4.15 19.65
N TYR A 126 6.65 4.36 20.91
CA TYR A 126 5.26 4.12 21.35
C TYR A 126 4.25 5.07 20.69
N ILE A 127 4.60 6.35 20.49
CA ILE A 127 3.73 7.30 19.76
C ILE A 127 3.56 6.85 18.31
N MET A 128 4.66 6.52 17.63
CA MET A 128 4.64 6.07 16.24
C MET A 128 3.89 4.75 16.07
N TRP A 129 4.04 3.83 17.03
CA TRP A 129 3.26 2.60 17.08
C TRP A 129 1.76 2.89 17.18
N PHE A 130 1.34 3.75 18.12
CA PHE A 130 -0.05 4.11 18.28
C PHE A 130 -0.63 4.75 17.00
N VAL A 131 0.10 5.69 16.39
CA VAL A 131 -0.29 6.31 15.12
C VAL A 131 -0.40 5.27 13.99
N ALA A 132 0.55 4.34 13.89
CA ALA A 132 0.52 3.30 12.87
C ALA A 132 -0.64 2.30 13.06
N GLU A 133 -0.99 1.95 14.30
CA GLU A 133 -2.16 1.11 14.60
C GLU A 133 -3.47 1.84 14.28
N VAL A 134 -3.58 3.13 14.62
CA VAL A 134 -4.73 3.96 14.22
C VAL A 134 -4.86 4.03 12.70
N ALA A 135 -3.74 4.17 11.97
CA ALA A 135 -3.73 4.15 10.51
C ALA A 135 -4.24 2.81 9.96
N ALA A 136 -3.77 1.68 10.52
CA ALA A 136 -4.19 0.36 10.09
C ALA A 136 -5.68 0.12 10.35
N ILE A 137 -6.22 0.57 11.49
CA ILE A 137 -7.65 0.49 11.79
C ILE A 137 -8.46 1.37 10.84
N ALA A 138 -8.04 2.61 10.59
CA ALA A 138 -8.72 3.51 9.66
C ALA A 138 -8.76 2.94 8.22
N THR A 139 -7.68 2.32 7.77
CA THR A 139 -7.67 1.61 6.48
C THR A 139 -8.67 0.45 6.49
N ASP A 140 -8.66 -0.40 7.52
CA ASP A 140 -9.57 -1.54 7.59
C ASP A 140 -11.04 -1.09 7.64
N VAL A 141 -11.35 0.07 8.23
CA VAL A 141 -12.68 0.69 8.18
C VAL A 141 -13.10 1.00 6.75
N ALA A 142 -12.26 1.69 5.98
CA ALA A 142 -12.59 2.05 4.59
C ALA A 142 -12.77 0.80 3.71
N GLU A 143 -11.88 -0.18 3.84
CA GLU A 143 -11.91 -1.43 3.05
C GLU A 143 -13.11 -2.30 3.41
N PHE A 144 -13.41 -2.44 4.70
CA PHE A 144 -14.52 -3.22 5.20
C PHE A 144 -15.86 -2.63 4.78
N ILE A 145 -16.01 -1.30 4.92
CA ILE A 145 -17.22 -0.61 4.49
C ILE A 145 -17.39 -0.73 2.97
N GLY A 146 -16.31 -0.57 2.18
CA GLY A 146 -16.35 -0.77 0.74
C GLY A 146 -16.85 -2.16 0.33
N ALA A 147 -16.33 -3.22 0.95
CA ALA A 147 -16.80 -4.58 0.72
C ALA A 147 -18.26 -4.80 1.17
N ALA A 148 -18.68 -4.23 2.30
CA ALA A 148 -20.06 -4.33 2.77
C ALA A 148 -21.05 -3.62 1.83
N ILE A 149 -20.66 -2.45 1.30
CA ILE A 149 -21.42 -1.74 0.25
C ILE A 149 -21.51 -2.60 -1.00
N ALA A 150 -20.40 -3.23 -1.44
CA ALA A 150 -20.41 -4.11 -2.60
C ALA A 150 -21.41 -5.27 -2.46
N PHE A 151 -21.47 -5.92 -1.30
CA PHE A 151 -22.47 -6.96 -1.02
C PHE A 151 -23.90 -6.43 -1.04
N LYS A 152 -24.15 -5.26 -0.45
CA LYS A 152 -25.45 -4.57 -0.50
C LYS A 152 -25.88 -4.34 -1.96
N LEU A 153 -24.97 -3.86 -2.80
CA LEU A 153 -25.26 -3.56 -4.21
C LEU A 153 -25.49 -4.85 -5.04
N LEU A 154 -24.68 -5.88 -4.85
CA LEU A 154 -24.77 -7.14 -5.63
C LEU A 154 -26.01 -7.97 -5.31
N PHE A 155 -26.32 -8.13 -4.03
CA PHE A 155 -27.39 -9.03 -3.58
C PHE A 155 -28.66 -8.26 -3.15
N SER A 156 -28.66 -6.93 -3.24
CA SER A 156 -29.77 -6.08 -2.77
C SER A 156 -30.17 -6.34 -1.31
N ILE A 157 -29.19 -6.69 -0.47
CA ILE A 157 -29.36 -6.95 0.97
C ILE A 157 -29.09 -5.69 1.79
N THR A 158 -29.46 -5.68 3.08
CA THR A 158 -29.14 -4.55 3.96
C THR A 158 -27.64 -4.45 4.22
N LEU A 159 -27.15 -3.22 4.48
CA LEU A 159 -25.73 -2.98 4.76
C LEU A 159 -25.23 -3.80 5.96
N ALA A 160 -26.08 -4.01 6.97
CA ALA A 160 -25.76 -4.84 8.13
C ALA A 160 -25.49 -6.30 7.76
N TRP A 161 -26.30 -6.90 6.88
CA TRP A 161 -26.03 -8.26 6.37
C TRP A 161 -24.79 -8.29 5.49
N GLY A 162 -24.58 -7.27 4.66
CA GLY A 162 -23.34 -7.10 3.89
C GLY A 162 -22.10 -7.10 4.79
N ALA A 163 -22.14 -6.34 5.89
CA ALA A 163 -21.06 -6.28 6.87
C ALA A 163 -20.78 -7.63 7.54
N ILE A 164 -21.83 -8.37 7.95
CA ILE A 164 -21.67 -9.70 8.55
C ILE A 164 -21.00 -10.65 7.55
N ILE A 165 -21.44 -10.65 6.29
CA ILE A 165 -20.85 -11.49 5.24
C ILE A 165 -19.39 -11.10 5.01
N THR A 166 -19.09 -9.80 4.91
CA THR A 166 -17.70 -9.32 4.81
C THR A 166 -16.85 -9.81 5.97
N ALA A 167 -17.33 -9.72 7.21
CA ALA A 167 -16.58 -10.16 8.39
C ALA A 167 -16.28 -11.66 8.33
N VAL A 168 -17.26 -12.49 7.93
CA VAL A 168 -17.06 -13.93 7.76
C VAL A 168 -16.05 -14.22 6.64
N MET A 169 -16.15 -13.51 5.52
CA MET A 169 -15.25 -13.69 4.38
C MET A 169 -13.82 -13.29 4.69
N THR A 170 -13.59 -12.14 5.35
CA THR A 170 -12.25 -11.69 5.71
C THR A 170 -11.62 -12.57 6.79
N LEU A 171 -12.41 -13.05 7.76
CA LEU A 171 -11.97 -14.06 8.74
C LEU A 171 -11.63 -15.40 8.07
N GLY A 172 -12.44 -15.83 7.10
CA GLY A 172 -12.17 -17.04 6.31
C GLY A 172 -10.88 -16.91 5.49
N LEU A 173 -10.63 -15.76 4.90
CA LEU A 173 -9.39 -15.49 4.17
C LEU A 173 -8.17 -15.50 5.11
N LEU A 174 -8.33 -14.98 6.33
CA LEU A 174 -7.31 -15.04 7.38
C LEU A 174 -7.02 -16.47 7.86
N TYR A 175 -8.06 -17.31 7.94
CA TYR A 175 -7.89 -18.75 8.23
C TYR A 175 -6.97 -19.43 7.22
N VAL A 176 -7.21 -19.14 5.93
CA VAL A 176 -6.42 -19.69 4.83
C VAL A 176 -4.98 -19.20 4.91
N HIS A 177 -4.76 -17.92 5.24
CA HIS A 177 -3.42 -17.38 5.45
C HIS A 177 -2.64 -18.16 6.53
N GLN A 178 -3.25 -18.43 7.69
CA GLN A 178 -2.59 -19.20 8.76
C GLN A 178 -2.32 -20.65 8.38
N SER A 179 -3.18 -21.25 7.57
CA SER A 179 -3.09 -22.68 7.24
C SER A 179 -2.16 -22.94 6.06
N ARG A 180 -2.28 -22.16 4.99
CA ARG A 180 -1.63 -22.39 3.69
C ARG A 180 -1.36 -21.08 2.95
N VAL A 181 -0.20 -20.51 3.19
CA VAL A 181 0.12 -19.17 2.70
C VAL A 181 0.15 -19.08 1.17
N HIS A 182 0.66 -20.10 0.47
CA HIS A 182 0.62 -20.14 -1.00
C HIS A 182 -0.80 -20.07 -1.58
N ILE A 183 -1.80 -20.65 -0.90
CA ILE A 183 -3.19 -20.56 -1.36
C ILE A 183 -3.71 -19.14 -1.15
N PHE A 184 -3.34 -18.52 -0.03
CA PHE A 184 -3.67 -17.12 0.24
C PHE A 184 -3.13 -16.19 -0.87
N GLU A 185 -1.85 -16.33 -1.27
CA GLU A 185 -1.29 -15.55 -2.39
C GLU A 185 -2.05 -15.76 -3.70
N VAL A 186 -2.40 -17.00 -4.02
CA VAL A 186 -3.20 -17.32 -5.23
C VAL A 186 -4.57 -16.66 -5.16
N ILE A 187 -5.24 -16.68 -4.00
CA ILE A 187 -6.54 -16.02 -3.82
C ILE A 187 -6.40 -14.52 -4.03
N ILE A 188 -5.41 -13.87 -3.42
CA ILE A 188 -5.15 -12.43 -3.61
C ILE A 188 -4.86 -12.13 -5.07
N PHE A 189 -4.05 -12.93 -5.75
CA PHE A 189 -3.76 -12.77 -7.17
C PHE A 189 -5.02 -12.87 -8.05
N VAL A 190 -5.92 -13.82 -7.74
CA VAL A 190 -7.21 -13.94 -8.43
C VAL A 190 -8.09 -12.72 -8.18
N LEU A 191 -8.19 -12.25 -6.93
CA LEU A 191 -8.99 -11.06 -6.60
C LEU A 191 -8.47 -9.81 -7.31
N VAL A 192 -7.15 -9.58 -7.33
CA VAL A 192 -6.53 -8.48 -8.09
C VAL A 192 -6.82 -8.61 -9.58
N SER A 193 -6.70 -9.83 -10.13
CA SER A 193 -7.00 -10.08 -11.54
C SER A 193 -8.46 -9.75 -11.87
N VAL A 194 -9.40 -10.06 -10.97
CA VAL A 194 -10.81 -9.68 -11.11
C VAL A 194 -10.97 -8.16 -11.16
N ILE A 195 -10.28 -7.40 -10.31
CA ILE A 195 -10.34 -5.94 -10.33
C ILE A 195 -9.82 -5.38 -11.67
N VAL A 196 -8.65 -5.87 -12.12
CA VAL A 196 -8.04 -5.46 -13.40
C VAL A 196 -8.97 -5.76 -14.57
N VAL A 197 -9.51 -6.98 -14.64
CA VAL A 197 -10.45 -7.38 -15.70
C VAL A 197 -11.72 -6.54 -15.65
N SER A 198 -12.24 -6.24 -14.46
CA SER A 198 -13.46 -5.44 -14.29
C SER A 198 -13.30 -4.06 -14.94
N TYR A 199 -12.18 -3.37 -14.65
CA TYR A 199 -11.93 -2.05 -15.23
C TYR A 199 -11.52 -2.07 -16.70
N ILE A 200 -10.88 -3.14 -17.18
CA ILE A 200 -10.67 -3.33 -18.62
C ILE A 200 -12.02 -3.45 -19.33
N VAL A 201 -12.94 -4.26 -18.80
CA VAL A 201 -14.28 -4.45 -19.36
C VAL A 201 -15.07 -3.15 -19.32
N GLU A 202 -15.11 -2.44 -18.19
CA GLU A 202 -15.81 -1.14 -18.08
C GLU A 202 -15.26 -0.10 -19.07
N THR A 203 -13.93 0.00 -19.18
CA THR A 203 -13.29 0.92 -20.13
C THR A 203 -13.61 0.53 -21.57
N ALA A 204 -13.64 -0.77 -21.90
CA ALA A 204 -13.95 -1.27 -23.23
C ALA A 204 -15.44 -1.14 -23.60
N MET A 205 -16.33 -1.15 -22.61
CA MET A 205 -17.77 -0.95 -22.81
C MET A 205 -18.11 0.51 -23.14
N GLN A 206 -17.18 1.45 -22.97
CA GLN A 206 -17.40 2.87 -23.23
C GLN A 206 -17.02 3.27 -24.67
N PRO A 207 -17.99 3.60 -25.55
CA PRO A 207 -17.70 3.86 -26.97
C PRO A 207 -17.10 5.25 -27.25
N SER A 208 -17.21 6.19 -26.31
CA SER A 208 -16.94 7.63 -26.51
C SER A 208 -15.61 8.12 -25.93
N ILE A 209 -14.69 7.23 -25.54
CA ILE A 209 -13.41 7.66 -24.94
C ILE A 209 -12.54 8.35 -25.99
N ASP A 210 -12.36 9.66 -25.84
CA ASP A 210 -11.37 10.42 -26.60
C ASP A 210 -9.98 10.19 -26.00
N TRP A 211 -9.29 9.18 -26.52
CA TRP A 211 -7.93 8.83 -26.11
C TRP A 211 -6.92 9.97 -26.28
N ASN A 212 -7.19 10.94 -27.17
CA ASN A 212 -6.33 12.10 -27.34
C ASN A 212 -6.44 13.04 -26.13
N GLN A 213 -7.64 13.26 -25.61
CA GLN A 213 -7.86 14.02 -24.38
C GLN A 213 -7.29 13.29 -23.16
N VAL A 214 -7.48 11.98 -23.06
CA VAL A 214 -6.88 11.15 -22.00
C VAL A 214 -5.37 11.33 -21.98
N ALA A 215 -4.70 11.16 -23.12
CA ALA A 215 -3.25 11.33 -23.21
C ALA A 215 -2.82 12.76 -22.83
N LYS A 216 -3.52 13.78 -23.34
CA LYS A 216 -3.23 15.19 -23.03
C LYS A 216 -3.33 15.46 -21.52
N HIS A 217 -4.42 15.09 -20.87
CA HIS A 217 -4.63 15.36 -19.44
C HIS A 217 -3.85 14.41 -18.52
N THR A 218 -3.28 13.33 -19.04
CA THR A 218 -2.34 12.47 -18.31
C THR A 218 -0.97 13.12 -18.17
N PHE A 219 -0.51 13.90 -19.17
CA PHE A 219 0.82 14.50 -19.18
C PHE A 219 0.85 16.02 -18.98
N VAL A 220 -0.28 16.70 -19.14
CA VAL A 220 -0.38 18.16 -18.97
C VAL A 220 -1.03 18.48 -17.61
N PRO A 221 -0.25 18.99 -16.63
CA PRO A 221 -0.79 19.36 -15.33
C PRO A 221 -1.68 20.59 -15.44
N GLN A 222 -2.94 20.44 -15.05
CA GLN A 222 -3.93 21.52 -15.01
C GLN A 222 -4.76 21.38 -13.73
N PHE A 223 -5.01 22.52 -13.07
CA PHE A 223 -5.98 22.65 -11.98
C PHE A 223 -7.05 23.63 -12.42
N VAL A 224 -8.31 23.32 -12.11
CA VAL A 224 -9.45 24.16 -12.50
C VAL A 224 -9.81 25.09 -11.35
N ASP A 225 -10.06 24.51 -10.17
CA ASP A 225 -10.56 25.23 -8.98
C ASP A 225 -9.86 24.78 -7.68
N THR A 226 -10.10 25.49 -6.57
CA THR A 226 -9.63 25.11 -5.23
C THR A 226 -10.06 23.69 -4.84
N ASN A 227 -11.29 23.30 -5.17
CA ASN A 227 -11.79 21.94 -4.92
C ASN A 227 -11.05 20.87 -5.75
N SER A 228 -10.55 21.23 -6.94
CA SER A 228 -9.70 20.32 -7.72
C SER A 228 -8.34 20.09 -7.04
N ILE A 229 -7.81 21.11 -6.35
CA ILE A 229 -6.58 20.98 -5.56
C ILE A 229 -6.84 20.07 -4.36
N VAL A 230 -7.93 20.28 -3.62
CA VAL A 230 -8.31 19.43 -2.47
C VAL A 230 -8.45 17.97 -2.90
N LEU A 231 -9.14 17.70 -4.00
CA LEU A 231 -9.32 16.35 -4.51
C LEU A 231 -8.01 15.74 -5.01
N SER A 232 -7.14 16.54 -5.65
CA SER A 232 -5.79 16.12 -6.03
C SER A 232 -4.95 15.71 -4.83
N VAL A 233 -5.04 16.47 -3.75
CA VAL A 233 -4.42 16.15 -2.47
C VAL A 233 -4.99 14.86 -1.90
N GLY A 234 -6.31 14.67 -1.99
CA GLY A 234 -6.99 13.43 -1.62
C GLY A 234 -6.46 12.22 -2.38
N ILE A 235 -6.27 12.32 -3.71
CA ILE A 235 -5.67 11.27 -4.54
C ILE A 235 -4.25 10.94 -4.05
N VAL A 236 -3.40 11.96 -3.84
CA VAL A 236 -2.02 11.76 -3.36
C VAL A 236 -2.01 11.10 -1.97
N GLY A 237 -2.87 11.56 -1.06
CA GLY A 237 -3.01 11.01 0.30
C GLY A 237 -3.48 9.55 0.29
N ALA A 238 -4.54 9.25 -0.46
CA ALA A 238 -5.09 7.90 -0.60
C ALA A 238 -4.10 6.93 -1.28
N THR A 239 -3.23 7.44 -2.14
CA THR A 239 -2.20 6.61 -2.79
C THR A 239 -1.08 6.25 -1.81
N VAL A 240 -0.63 7.16 -0.93
CA VAL A 240 0.54 6.88 -0.09
C VAL A 240 0.13 6.26 1.24
N MET A 241 -0.02 4.93 1.26
CA MET A 241 -0.46 4.18 2.44
C MET A 241 0.69 3.77 3.39
N PRO A 242 0.73 4.27 4.64
CA PRO A 242 1.84 4.03 5.57
C PRO A 242 2.02 2.56 5.97
N HIS A 243 0.92 1.85 6.21
CA HIS A 243 0.94 0.46 6.64
C HIS A 243 1.52 -0.45 5.55
N VAL A 244 1.29 -0.16 4.27
CA VAL A 244 1.87 -0.89 3.14
C VAL A 244 3.37 -0.65 3.05
N ILE A 245 3.83 0.57 3.34
CA ILE A 245 5.26 0.88 3.41
C ILE A 245 5.92 0.03 4.49
N TYR A 246 5.33 -0.09 5.69
CA TYR A 246 5.85 -0.98 6.73
C TYR A 246 5.83 -2.46 6.27
N LEU A 247 4.71 -2.92 5.72
CA LEU A 247 4.55 -4.29 5.26
C LEU A 247 5.57 -4.67 4.17
N HIS A 248 5.79 -3.81 3.17
CA HIS A 248 6.69 -4.14 2.05
C HIS A 248 8.12 -4.36 2.55
N SER A 249 8.61 -3.53 3.47
CA SER A 249 9.93 -3.75 4.09
C SER A 249 10.03 -5.10 4.82
N ALA A 250 8.93 -5.55 5.44
CA ALA A 250 8.89 -6.86 6.10
C ALA A 250 8.79 -8.03 5.10
N LEU A 251 8.13 -7.84 3.95
CA LEU A 251 8.06 -8.85 2.89
C LEU A 251 9.41 -9.04 2.16
N THR A 252 10.31 -8.06 2.26
CA THR A 252 11.63 -8.12 1.63
C THR A 252 12.78 -8.39 2.61
N GLN A 253 12.55 -8.32 3.93
CA GLN A 253 13.59 -8.51 4.95
C GLN A 253 14.22 -9.92 4.97
N SER A 254 13.44 -10.95 4.65
CA SER A 254 13.88 -12.35 4.68
C SER A 254 14.50 -12.85 3.37
N ARG A 255 14.70 -11.95 2.40
CA ARG A 255 15.17 -12.32 1.06
C ARG A 255 16.69 -12.25 0.98
N PHE A 256 17.34 -13.24 1.56
CA PHE A 256 18.77 -13.45 1.39
C PHE A 256 19.06 -14.94 1.22
N VAL A 257 20.09 -15.24 0.42
CA VAL A 257 20.60 -16.60 0.26
C VAL A 257 21.89 -16.68 1.06
N VAL A 258 21.94 -17.57 2.05
CA VAL A 258 23.21 -17.87 2.73
C VAL A 258 24.00 -18.82 1.83
N SER A 259 25.16 -18.39 1.35
CA SER A 259 26.11 -19.23 0.60
C SER A 259 26.58 -20.41 1.46
N GLU A 260 27.06 -21.48 0.84
CA GLU A 260 27.66 -22.63 1.57
C GLU A 260 28.85 -22.19 2.45
N ASP A 261 29.50 -21.07 2.10
CA ASP A 261 30.60 -20.45 2.87
C ASP A 261 30.12 -19.55 4.03
N GLY A 262 28.81 -19.41 4.24
CA GLY A 262 28.22 -18.56 5.28
C GLY A 262 28.02 -17.09 4.87
N ASP A 263 28.39 -16.71 3.64
CA ASP A 263 28.19 -15.36 3.12
C ASP A 263 26.72 -15.09 2.74
N VAL A 264 26.17 -13.97 3.20
CA VAL A 264 24.81 -13.55 2.89
C VAL A 264 24.76 -12.88 1.52
N ILE A 265 24.19 -13.56 0.53
CA ILE A 265 23.98 -13.07 -0.83
C ILE A 265 22.59 -12.44 -0.93
N PHE A 266 22.57 -11.12 -1.09
CA PHE A 266 21.32 -10.39 -1.33
C PHE A 266 20.88 -10.50 -2.79
N PRO A 267 19.57 -10.66 -3.07
CA PRO A 267 19.04 -10.64 -4.41
C PRO A 267 19.30 -9.26 -5.05
N PRO A 268 19.55 -9.21 -6.37
CA PRO A 268 19.77 -7.93 -7.03
C PRO A 268 18.52 -7.05 -6.94
N LEU A 269 18.65 -5.86 -6.35
CA LEU A 269 17.55 -4.88 -6.18
C LEU A 269 16.79 -4.58 -7.48
N ARG A 270 17.44 -4.71 -8.64
CA ARG A 270 16.81 -4.55 -9.95
C ARG A 270 15.55 -5.42 -10.12
N TYR A 271 15.54 -6.65 -9.59
CA TYR A 271 14.38 -7.54 -9.74
C TYR A 271 13.19 -7.07 -8.91
N GLU A 272 13.46 -6.56 -7.70
CA GLU A 272 12.45 -5.97 -6.83
C GLU A 272 11.90 -4.68 -7.43
N VAL A 273 12.78 -3.83 -7.98
CA VAL A 273 12.35 -2.62 -8.70
C VAL A 273 11.47 -2.97 -9.89
N VAL A 274 11.84 -3.96 -10.72
CA VAL A 274 10.99 -4.41 -11.83
C VAL A 274 9.66 -4.96 -11.33
N GLY A 275 9.66 -5.75 -10.24
CA GLY A 275 8.45 -6.27 -9.62
C GLY A 275 7.50 -5.16 -9.15
N ILE A 276 8.05 -4.15 -8.46
CA ILE A 276 7.33 -2.96 -8.00
C ILE A 276 6.75 -2.19 -9.18
N VAL A 277 7.55 -1.91 -10.21
CA VAL A 277 7.10 -1.17 -11.41
C VAL A 277 5.97 -1.90 -12.12
N ILE A 278 6.03 -3.23 -12.24
CA ILE A 278 4.96 -4.01 -12.85
C ILE A 278 3.71 -3.98 -11.98
N ALA A 279 3.82 -4.31 -10.69
CA ALA A 279 2.67 -4.45 -9.80
C ALA A 279 1.98 -3.10 -9.54
N LEU A 280 2.74 -2.07 -9.14
CA LEU A 280 2.19 -0.72 -8.93
C LEU A 280 1.81 -0.05 -10.26
N GLY A 281 2.47 -0.39 -11.37
CA GLY A 281 2.09 0.07 -12.70
C GLY A 281 0.70 -0.44 -13.09
N ILE A 282 0.41 -1.72 -12.84
CA ILE A 282 -0.93 -2.29 -13.02
C ILE A 282 -1.93 -1.57 -12.11
N ALA A 283 -1.62 -1.38 -10.81
CA ALA A 283 -2.49 -0.64 -9.90
C ALA A 283 -2.77 0.80 -10.38
N GLY A 284 -1.75 1.48 -10.91
CA GLY A 284 -1.89 2.82 -11.49
C GLY A 284 -2.76 2.86 -12.73
N LEU A 285 -2.62 1.88 -13.63
CA LEU A 285 -3.49 1.73 -14.78
C LEU A 285 -4.94 1.51 -14.35
N VAL A 286 -5.18 0.69 -13.33
CA VAL A 286 -6.53 0.49 -12.79
C VAL A 286 -7.09 1.81 -12.25
N ASN A 287 -6.35 2.54 -11.42
CA ASN A 287 -6.79 3.84 -10.88
C ASN A 287 -7.09 4.86 -11.99
N MET A 288 -6.25 4.93 -13.02
CA MET A 288 -6.51 5.77 -14.19
C MET A 288 -7.77 5.32 -14.96
N SER A 289 -7.97 4.01 -15.14
CA SER A 289 -9.19 3.46 -15.74
C SER A 289 -10.45 3.82 -14.94
N MET A 290 -10.40 3.81 -13.60
CA MET A 290 -11.55 4.23 -12.79
C MET A 290 -11.94 5.69 -13.06
N LEU A 291 -10.94 6.58 -13.10
CA LEU A 291 -11.17 7.99 -13.38
C LEU A 291 -11.66 8.21 -14.81
N ILE A 292 -11.07 7.53 -15.80
CA ILE A 292 -11.51 7.60 -17.22
C ILE A 292 -12.95 7.14 -17.36
N MET A 293 -13.31 6.02 -16.72
CA MET A 293 -14.68 5.50 -16.69
C MET A 293 -15.63 6.54 -16.08
N ALA A 294 -15.30 7.09 -14.92
CA ALA A 294 -16.14 8.08 -14.26
C ALA A 294 -16.27 9.38 -15.07
N ALA A 295 -15.19 9.85 -15.70
CA ALA A 295 -15.19 11.03 -16.55
C ALA A 295 -16.04 10.86 -17.82
N SER A 296 -15.81 9.76 -18.54
CA SER A 296 -16.54 9.48 -19.78
C SER A 296 -18.01 9.19 -19.55
N THR A 297 -18.37 8.62 -18.39
CA THR A 297 -19.74 8.22 -18.08
C THR A 297 -20.51 9.34 -17.40
N PHE A 298 -19.98 9.87 -16.30
CA PHE A 298 -20.73 10.76 -15.42
C PHE A 298 -20.57 12.23 -15.78
N ASN A 299 -19.33 12.67 -16.04
CA ASN A 299 -19.06 14.08 -16.36
C ASN A 299 -19.69 14.47 -17.71
N THR A 300 -19.60 13.60 -18.71
CA THR A 300 -20.20 13.83 -20.04
C THR A 300 -21.74 13.83 -19.99
N SER A 301 -22.33 13.07 -19.06
CA SER A 301 -23.78 13.01 -18.85
C SER A 301 -24.32 14.13 -17.93
N GLY A 302 -23.44 15.01 -17.42
CA GLY A 302 -23.80 16.11 -16.52
C GLY A 302 -24.06 15.69 -15.06
N HIS A 303 -23.68 14.46 -14.68
CA HIS A 303 -23.79 13.98 -13.31
C HIS A 303 -22.51 14.28 -12.52
N THR A 304 -22.44 15.49 -11.96
CA THR A 304 -21.29 16.00 -11.20
C THR A 304 -21.43 15.86 -9.67
N ASP A 305 -22.48 15.19 -9.18
CA ASP A 305 -22.76 15.05 -7.74
C ASP A 305 -22.60 13.61 -7.23
N ILE A 306 -21.63 12.88 -7.80
CA ILE A 306 -21.34 11.50 -7.39
C ILE A 306 -20.38 11.51 -6.21
N ASN A 307 -20.97 11.65 -5.03
CA ASN A 307 -20.24 11.72 -3.77
C ASN A 307 -20.14 10.39 -3.04
N SER A 308 -20.83 9.34 -3.50
CA SER A 308 -20.81 8.01 -2.88
C SER A 308 -20.66 6.90 -3.91
N ILE A 309 -20.06 5.80 -3.47
CA ILE A 309 -19.90 4.56 -4.27
C ILE A 309 -21.28 3.98 -4.65
N GLU A 310 -22.27 4.12 -3.77
CA GLU A 310 -23.64 3.68 -4.03
C GLU A 310 -24.29 4.46 -5.17
N ASN A 311 -24.14 5.79 -5.17
CA ASN A 311 -24.64 6.65 -6.24
C ASN A 311 -23.94 6.35 -7.56
N ALA A 312 -22.64 6.08 -7.54
CA ALA A 312 -21.89 5.67 -8.72
C ALA A 312 -22.48 4.39 -9.34
N TYR A 313 -22.70 3.35 -8.55
CA TYR A 313 -23.29 2.08 -9.01
C TYR A 313 -24.69 2.27 -9.63
N LEU A 314 -25.56 3.02 -8.95
CA LEU A 314 -26.93 3.27 -9.40
C LEU A 314 -26.97 4.13 -10.66
N THR A 315 -25.98 5.01 -10.85
CA THR A 315 -25.87 5.88 -12.02
C THR A 315 -25.22 5.15 -13.22
N LEU A 316 -24.39 4.13 -12.97
CA LEU A 316 -23.84 3.28 -14.04
C LEU A 316 -24.92 2.50 -14.78
N GLU A 317 -25.97 2.05 -14.07
CA GLU A 317 -27.01 1.19 -14.63
C GLU A 317 -27.77 1.86 -15.80
N PRO A 318 -28.29 3.10 -15.68
CA PRO A 318 -28.97 3.78 -16.79
C PRO A 318 -28.02 4.24 -17.90
N LEU A 319 -26.72 4.45 -17.62
CA LEU A 319 -25.78 5.02 -18.58
C LEU A 319 -25.04 3.96 -19.42
N LEU A 320 -24.57 2.90 -18.77
CA LEU A 320 -23.77 1.83 -19.39
C LEU A 320 -24.48 0.47 -19.39
N GLY A 321 -25.60 0.36 -18.67
CA GLY A 321 -26.36 -0.86 -18.52
C GLY A 321 -26.02 -1.64 -17.26
N LYS A 322 -26.93 -2.56 -16.88
CA LYS A 322 -26.81 -3.42 -15.69
C LYS A 322 -25.48 -4.15 -15.59
N ALA A 323 -24.93 -4.62 -16.71
CA ALA A 323 -23.68 -5.35 -16.72
C ALA A 323 -22.51 -4.54 -16.17
N ALA A 324 -22.44 -3.23 -16.47
CA ALA A 324 -21.38 -2.36 -15.97
C ALA A 324 -21.47 -2.17 -14.44
N SER A 325 -22.68 -1.95 -13.91
CA SER A 325 -22.88 -1.87 -12.45
C SER A 325 -22.47 -3.15 -11.74
N TYR A 326 -22.85 -4.33 -12.26
CA TYR A 326 -22.43 -5.61 -11.68
C TYR A 326 -20.92 -5.80 -11.70
N VAL A 327 -20.26 -5.49 -12.82
CA VAL A 327 -18.80 -5.55 -12.93
C VAL A 327 -18.13 -4.62 -11.91
N PHE A 328 -18.64 -3.39 -11.77
CA PHE A 328 -18.18 -2.42 -10.79
C PHE A 328 -18.26 -2.96 -9.36
N ALA A 329 -19.41 -3.50 -8.97
CA ALA A 329 -19.60 -4.02 -7.62
C ALA A 329 -18.80 -5.29 -7.35
N ILE A 330 -18.57 -6.16 -8.36
CA ILE A 330 -17.65 -7.30 -8.24
C ILE A 330 -16.21 -6.82 -8.04
N GLY A 331 -15.76 -5.81 -8.80
CA GLY A 331 -14.45 -5.19 -8.65
C GLY A 331 -14.25 -4.58 -7.26
N LEU A 332 -15.24 -3.80 -6.80
CA LEU A 332 -15.26 -3.21 -5.45
C LEU A 332 -15.21 -4.28 -4.35
N LEU A 333 -15.96 -5.38 -4.51
CA LEU A 333 -15.95 -6.48 -3.57
C LEU A 333 -14.57 -7.15 -3.49
N ALA A 334 -13.98 -7.45 -4.65
CA ALA A 334 -12.67 -8.07 -4.73
C ALA A 334 -11.58 -7.18 -4.13
N SER A 335 -11.66 -5.87 -4.39
CA SER A 335 -10.82 -4.82 -3.80
C SER A 335 -10.91 -4.81 -2.27
N GLY A 336 -12.11 -4.67 -1.70
CA GLY A 336 -12.28 -4.59 -0.25
C GLY A 336 -11.85 -5.86 0.49
N ILE A 337 -12.16 -7.04 -0.05
CA ILE A 337 -11.76 -8.32 0.59
C ILE A 337 -10.23 -8.50 0.54
N SER A 338 -9.61 -8.25 -0.61
CA SER A 338 -8.17 -8.47 -0.79
C SER A 338 -7.33 -7.49 0.03
N SER A 339 -7.67 -6.20 0.01
CA SER A 339 -6.93 -5.17 0.75
C SER A 339 -7.03 -5.35 2.26
N SER A 340 -8.21 -5.73 2.76
CA SER A 340 -8.46 -5.98 4.18
C SER A 340 -7.63 -7.12 4.77
N ALA A 341 -7.34 -8.15 3.97
CA ALA A 341 -6.39 -9.17 4.38
C ALA A 341 -4.95 -8.64 4.51
N VAL A 342 -4.52 -7.81 3.55
CA VAL A 342 -3.19 -7.17 3.55
C VAL A 342 -3.05 -6.21 4.73
N GLY A 343 -4.08 -5.42 5.05
CA GLY A 343 -4.11 -4.55 6.22
C GLY A 343 -3.91 -5.30 7.54
N THR A 344 -4.47 -6.50 7.65
CA THR A 344 -4.28 -7.35 8.84
C THR A 344 -2.81 -7.79 9.00
N LEU A 345 -2.14 -8.15 7.89
CA LEU A 345 -0.72 -8.50 7.88
C LEU A 345 0.17 -7.29 8.22
N ALA A 346 -0.14 -6.13 7.66
CA ALA A 346 0.56 -4.89 7.96
C ALA A 346 0.48 -4.55 9.45
N GLY A 347 -0.70 -4.72 10.07
CA GLY A 347 -0.87 -4.53 11.51
C GLY A 347 -0.01 -5.47 12.36
N GLN A 348 0.20 -6.71 11.94
CA GLN A 348 1.12 -7.63 12.63
C GLN A 348 2.57 -7.16 12.55
N VAL A 349 3.00 -6.69 11.38
CA VAL A 349 4.35 -6.14 11.17
C VAL A 349 4.57 -4.89 12.01
N ILE A 350 3.59 -3.98 12.06
CA ILE A 350 3.62 -2.78 12.90
C ILE A 350 3.83 -3.18 14.37
N MET A 351 3.01 -4.08 14.90
CA MET A 351 3.09 -4.45 16.31
C MET A 351 4.37 -5.22 16.67
N GLY A 352 4.73 -6.21 15.85
CA GLY A 352 5.93 -7.01 16.04
C GLY A 352 7.18 -6.15 15.97
N GLY A 353 7.25 -5.19 15.05
CA GLY A 353 8.44 -4.39 14.86
C GLY A 353 8.58 -3.22 15.84
N PHE A 354 7.50 -2.48 16.14
CA PHE A 354 7.59 -1.35 17.09
C PHE A 354 7.70 -1.79 18.55
N VAL A 355 6.86 -2.74 19.00
CA VAL A 355 6.72 -3.08 20.42
C VAL A 355 7.11 -4.53 20.75
N LYS A 356 7.51 -5.34 19.76
CA LYS A 356 7.90 -6.76 19.92
C LYS A 356 6.82 -7.64 20.58
N PHE A 357 5.59 -7.14 20.65
CA PHE A 357 4.46 -7.83 21.23
C PHE A 357 3.67 -8.52 20.12
N HIS A 358 3.29 -9.77 20.36
CA HIS A 358 2.61 -10.61 19.37
C HIS A 358 1.20 -10.93 19.88
N ILE A 359 0.18 -10.33 19.24
CA ILE A 359 -1.22 -10.72 19.43
C ILE A 359 -1.58 -11.79 18.38
N ASN A 360 -2.40 -12.75 18.78
CA ASN A 360 -2.99 -13.70 17.83
C ASN A 360 -3.77 -12.95 16.74
N VAL A 361 -3.51 -13.26 15.47
CA VAL A 361 -4.13 -12.62 14.29
C VAL A 361 -5.65 -12.55 14.39
N TRP A 362 -6.28 -13.57 14.97
CA TRP A 362 -7.74 -13.64 15.17
C TRP A 362 -8.25 -12.52 16.07
N ILE A 363 -7.58 -12.32 17.22
CA ILE A 363 -7.97 -11.29 18.18
C ILE A 363 -7.78 -9.90 17.55
N ARG A 364 -6.65 -9.71 16.87
CA ARG A 364 -6.37 -8.47 16.13
C ARG A 364 -7.48 -8.20 15.12
N ARG A 365 -7.85 -9.17 14.29
CA ARG A 365 -8.89 -9.01 13.28
C ARG A 365 -10.24 -8.67 13.89
N VAL A 366 -10.61 -9.30 15.00
CA VAL A 366 -11.85 -8.93 15.71
C VAL A 366 -11.80 -7.49 16.20
N VAL A 367 -10.67 -7.05 16.78
CA VAL A 367 -10.50 -5.67 17.26
C VAL A 367 -10.58 -4.65 16.11
N THR A 368 -9.97 -4.93 14.95
CA THR A 368 -10.01 -4.00 13.80
C THR A 368 -11.39 -3.95 13.13
N LEU A 369 -12.17 -5.03 13.21
CA LEU A 369 -13.55 -5.09 12.70
C LEU A 369 -14.58 -4.35 13.56
N VAL A 370 -14.33 -4.21 14.86
CA VAL A 370 -15.29 -3.60 15.81
C VAL A 370 -15.67 -2.17 15.42
N PRO A 371 -14.74 -1.25 15.12
CA PRO A 371 -15.08 0.10 14.68
C PRO A 371 -15.99 0.13 13.45
N SER A 372 -15.66 -0.66 12.43
CA SER A 372 -16.42 -0.72 11.17
C SER A 372 -17.84 -1.25 11.40
N MET A 373 -17.97 -2.31 12.21
CA MET A 373 -19.27 -2.86 12.59
C MET A 373 -20.08 -1.85 13.41
N ALA A 374 -19.46 -1.17 14.39
CA ALA A 374 -20.14 -0.16 15.20
C ALA A 374 -20.69 1.00 14.35
N ILE A 375 -19.91 1.49 13.38
CA ILE A 375 -20.35 2.53 12.45
C ILE A 375 -21.58 2.05 11.67
N ILE A 376 -21.54 0.85 11.09
CA ILE A 376 -22.64 0.31 10.27
C ILE A 376 -23.90 0.08 11.11
N PHE A 377 -23.80 -0.52 12.30
CA PHE A 377 -24.96 -0.78 13.15
C PHE A 377 -25.54 0.46 13.80
N SER A 378 -24.74 1.52 13.98
CA SER A 378 -25.24 2.82 14.45
C SER A 378 -26.10 3.55 13.41
N GLY A 379 -26.05 3.12 12.14
CA GLY A 379 -26.73 3.78 11.04
C GLY A 379 -26.04 5.08 10.57
N ALA A 380 -24.78 5.29 10.94
CA ALA A 380 -23.98 6.41 10.43
C ALA A 380 -23.76 6.28 8.91
N ASP A 381 -23.55 7.42 8.24
CA ASP A 381 -23.28 7.46 6.80
C ASP A 381 -21.95 6.76 6.48
N PRO A 382 -21.96 5.66 5.70
CA PRO A 382 -20.76 4.96 5.29
C PRO A 382 -19.79 5.85 4.52
N THR A 383 -20.31 6.80 3.74
CA THR A 383 -19.52 7.71 2.91
C THR A 383 -18.67 8.64 3.79
N GLN A 384 -19.28 9.20 4.85
CA GLN A 384 -18.55 10.03 5.81
C GLN A 384 -17.49 9.22 6.56
N ALA A 385 -17.78 7.98 6.91
CA ALA A 385 -16.81 7.09 7.55
C ALA A 385 -15.59 6.82 6.63
N LEU A 386 -15.80 6.63 5.33
CA LEU A 386 -14.73 6.52 4.34
C LEU A 386 -13.86 7.79 4.33
N VAL A 387 -14.48 8.97 4.25
CA VAL A 387 -13.77 10.26 4.22
C VAL A 387 -12.95 10.47 5.50
N ILE A 388 -13.55 10.27 6.68
CA ILE A 388 -12.87 10.42 7.97
C ILE A 388 -11.67 9.48 8.06
N SER A 389 -11.83 8.24 7.58
CA SER A 389 -10.73 7.27 7.55
C SER A 389 -9.55 7.79 6.72
N GLN A 390 -9.81 8.40 5.55
CA GLN A 390 -8.75 9.00 4.73
C GLN A 390 -8.07 10.19 5.42
N VAL A 391 -8.83 11.04 6.12
CA VAL A 391 -8.24 12.15 6.91
C VAL A 391 -7.32 11.60 8.00
N VAL A 392 -7.72 10.53 8.69
CA VAL A 392 -6.87 9.86 9.70
C VAL A 392 -5.60 9.30 9.05
N LEU A 393 -5.70 8.66 7.87
CA LEU A 393 -4.53 8.19 7.13
C LEU A 393 -3.57 9.35 6.80
N SER A 394 -4.09 10.49 6.33
CA SER A 394 -3.31 11.68 6.02
C SER A 394 -2.44 12.17 7.19
N PHE A 395 -2.96 12.11 8.42
CA PHE A 395 -2.17 12.42 9.63
C PHE A 395 -1.02 11.44 9.88
N CYS A 396 -1.17 10.19 9.46
CA CYS A 396 -0.23 9.11 9.76
C CYS A 396 0.94 9.05 8.76
N ILE A 397 0.74 9.54 7.53
CA ILE A 397 1.73 9.50 6.43
C ILE A 397 3.13 10.03 6.81
N PRO A 398 3.27 11.20 7.48
CA PRO A 398 4.59 11.73 7.83
C PRO A 398 5.40 10.77 8.71
N PHE A 399 4.75 10.02 9.59
CA PHE A 399 5.40 9.10 10.53
C PHE A 399 5.96 7.84 9.88
N ALA A 400 5.56 7.53 8.64
CA ALA A 400 6.19 6.46 7.85
C ALA A 400 7.21 7.03 6.85
N LEU A 401 6.86 8.09 6.13
CA LEU A 401 7.69 8.63 5.06
C LEU A 401 8.98 9.28 5.55
N VAL A 402 8.91 10.06 6.63
CA VAL A 402 10.08 10.79 7.15
C VAL A 402 11.16 9.83 7.63
N PRO A 403 10.88 8.84 8.50
CA PRO A 403 11.88 7.85 8.89
C PRO A 403 12.44 7.08 7.71
N LEU A 404 11.59 6.67 6.76
CA LEU A 404 12.04 5.95 5.58
C LEU A 404 13.01 6.77 4.74
N ALA A 405 12.68 8.04 4.46
CA ALA A 405 13.55 8.94 3.71
C ALA A 405 14.88 9.21 4.44
N MET A 406 14.82 9.37 5.77
CA MET A 406 16.00 9.57 6.61
C MET A 406 16.91 8.33 6.60
N PHE A 407 16.36 7.14 6.82
CA PHE A 407 17.14 5.90 6.89
C PHE A 407 17.70 5.49 5.53
N ALA A 408 16.94 5.69 4.45
CA ALA A 408 17.44 5.46 3.09
C ALA A 408 18.64 6.36 2.70
N SER A 409 18.81 7.48 3.40
CA SER A 409 19.89 8.46 3.18
C SER A 409 21.11 8.22 4.08
N ARG A 410 20.97 7.37 5.10
CA ARG A 410 21.99 7.10 6.12
C ARG A 410 22.91 5.95 5.74
N GLU A 411 24.21 6.19 5.77
CA GLU A 411 25.24 5.21 5.40
C GLU A 411 25.47 4.16 6.49
N ASP A 412 25.27 4.54 7.74
CA ASP A 412 25.38 3.66 8.90
C ASP A 412 24.26 2.59 8.95
N ILE A 413 23.12 2.87 8.31
CA ILE A 413 22.00 1.92 8.21
C ILE A 413 22.05 1.16 6.88
N MET A 414 22.19 1.87 5.76
CA MET A 414 22.10 1.26 4.42
C MET A 414 23.43 0.70 3.92
N GLY A 415 24.57 1.09 4.51
CA GLY A 415 25.90 0.73 4.04
C GLY A 415 26.08 1.06 2.56
N LYS A 416 26.49 0.05 1.77
CA LYS A 416 26.67 0.15 0.32
C LYS A 416 25.37 0.43 -0.45
N TRP A 417 24.21 0.23 0.17
CA TRP A 417 22.90 0.48 -0.41
C TRP A 417 22.39 1.90 -0.15
N LYS A 418 23.22 2.83 0.34
CA LYS A 418 22.84 4.24 0.49
C LYS A 418 22.24 4.82 -0.80
N SER A 419 21.16 5.60 -0.69
CA SER A 419 20.60 6.30 -1.85
C SER A 419 21.53 7.39 -2.37
N SER A 420 21.59 7.58 -3.69
CA SER A 420 22.41 8.64 -4.32
C SER A 420 21.93 10.02 -3.88
N GLY A 421 22.81 11.03 -3.86
CA GLY A 421 22.45 12.38 -3.40
C GLY A 421 21.27 12.99 -4.16
N LEU A 422 21.16 12.72 -5.47
CA LEU A 422 20.01 13.14 -6.28
C LEU A 422 18.72 12.45 -5.81
N MET A 423 18.75 11.14 -5.56
CA MET A 423 17.59 10.39 -5.07
C MET A 423 17.16 10.86 -3.68
N GLN A 424 18.12 11.22 -2.81
CA GLN A 424 17.83 11.81 -1.50
C GLN A 424 17.11 13.16 -1.66
N GLY A 425 17.59 14.03 -2.54
CA GLY A 425 16.95 15.31 -2.85
C GLY A 425 15.52 15.16 -3.37
N ILE A 426 15.30 14.24 -4.33
CA ILE A 426 13.96 13.94 -4.85
C ILE A 426 13.05 13.40 -3.74
N THR A 427 13.54 12.43 -2.96
CA THR A 427 12.75 11.81 -1.88
C THR A 427 12.36 12.85 -0.83
N ALA A 428 13.29 13.72 -0.44
CA ALA A 428 13.04 14.79 0.53
C ALA A 428 12.02 15.81 -0.01
N MET A 429 12.15 16.21 -1.28
CA MET A 429 11.19 17.10 -1.94
C MET A 429 9.78 16.49 -1.98
N LEU A 430 9.66 15.23 -2.42
CA LEU A 430 8.37 14.52 -2.48
C LEU A 430 7.77 14.33 -1.09
N CYS A 431 8.59 13.99 -0.09
CA CYS A 431 8.14 13.89 1.29
C CYS A 431 7.60 15.23 1.80
N LEU A 432 8.29 16.34 1.51
CA LEU A 432 7.84 17.68 1.90
C LEU A 432 6.53 18.07 1.20
N ILE A 433 6.40 17.76 -0.10
CA ILE A 433 5.17 17.98 -0.86
C ILE A 433 4.02 17.20 -0.22
N ILE A 434 4.18 15.89 -0.01
CA ILE A 434 3.13 15.04 0.57
C ILE A 434 2.73 15.53 1.95
N ILE A 435 3.70 15.87 2.82
CA ILE A 435 3.40 16.40 4.16
C ILE A 435 2.64 17.73 4.08
N SER A 436 3.06 18.64 3.19
CA SER A 436 2.40 19.95 3.02
C SER A 436 0.97 19.80 2.50
N LEU A 437 0.78 18.91 1.52
CA LEU A 437 -0.53 18.60 0.96
C LEU A 437 -1.44 17.97 2.02
N ASN A 438 -0.95 16.99 2.78
CA ASN A 438 -1.72 16.39 3.87
C ASN A 438 -2.08 17.40 4.96
N PHE A 439 -1.16 18.29 5.34
CA PHE A 439 -1.44 19.37 6.30
C PHE A 439 -2.56 20.29 5.79
N TYR A 440 -2.55 20.61 4.49
CA TYR A 440 -3.63 21.37 3.88
C TYR A 440 -4.98 20.61 3.90
N LEU A 441 -4.99 19.32 3.58
CA LEU A 441 -6.22 18.50 3.63
C LEU A 441 -6.79 18.40 5.04
N ILE A 442 -5.93 18.27 6.04
CA ILE A 442 -6.30 18.28 7.46
C ILE A 442 -6.95 19.61 7.83
N LEU A 443 -6.34 20.73 7.47
CA LEU A 443 -6.91 22.06 7.73
C LEU A 443 -8.25 22.24 7.02
N ALA A 444 -8.36 21.80 5.76
CA ALA A 444 -9.61 21.84 5.02
C ALA A 444 -10.70 20.98 5.67
N ALA A 445 -10.35 19.79 6.18
CA ALA A 445 -11.28 18.90 6.87
C ALA A 445 -11.74 19.48 8.23
N ILE A 446 -10.84 20.10 9.00
CA ILE A 446 -11.15 20.69 10.31
C ILE A 446 -11.94 22.00 10.19
N CYS A 447 -11.60 22.84 9.20
CA CYS A 447 -12.27 24.14 8.99
C CYS A 447 -13.67 24.01 8.35
N GLY A 448 -14.13 22.79 8.07
CA GLY A 448 -15.44 22.48 7.51
C GLY A 448 -15.45 22.54 5.98
N TRP A 449 -15.86 21.43 5.36
CA TRP A 449 -16.30 21.41 3.96
C TRP A 449 -17.51 22.34 3.81
N ASN A 450 -17.29 23.54 3.26
CA ASN A 450 -18.34 24.39 2.72
C ASN A 450 -18.19 24.46 1.20
#